data_AF-A0A9E1Q3D0-F1
#
_entry.id   AF-A0A9E1Q3D0-F1
#
_cell.length_a   1.000
_cell.length_b   1.000
_cell.length_c   1.000
_cell.angle_alpha   90.00
_cell.angle_beta   90.00
_cell.angle_gamma   90.00
#
_symmetry.space_group_name_H-M   'P 1'
#
loop_
_entity.id
_entity.type
_entity.pdbx_description
1 polymer ?
#
loop_
_entity_poly.entity_id
_entity_poly.type
_entity_poly.pdbx_seq_one_letter_code
_entity_poly.pdbx_strand_id
1 'polypeptide(L)' 'EAQKVAELLATGATKSYGNVKKLLNDSFTNTLETQMELEARGITDAARSRDGKHGIEAFVNKQKPDFTGA' A
#
# COMPACT_ATOMS: atom_id res chain seq x y z
N GLU A 1 -3.73 -19.94 -12.59
CA GLU A 1 -2.79 -18.92 -12.09
C GLU A 1 -3.48 -17.67 -11.57
N ALA A 2 -4.42 -17.08 -12.32
CA ALA A 2 -5.19 -15.90 -11.90
C ALA A 2 -5.80 -16.00 -10.50
N GLN A 3 -6.38 -17.14 -10.13
CA GLN A 3 -6.97 -17.37 -8.80
C GLN A 3 -5.93 -17.23 -7.67
N LYS A 4 -4.73 -17.80 -7.85
CA LYS A 4 -3.65 -17.71 -6.85
C LYS A 4 -3.20 -16.27 -6.64
N VAL A 5 -3.13 -15.50 -7.73
CA VAL A 5 -2.77 -14.07 -7.68
C VAL A 5 -3.87 -13.27 -6.97
N ALA A 6 -5.14 -13.57 -7.25
CA ALA A 6 -6.27 -12.92 -6.60
C ALA A 6 -6.27 -13.17 -5.08
N GLU A 7 -6.02 -14.41 -4.65
CA GLU A 7 -5.91 -14.77 -3.24
C GLU A 7 -4.75 -14.05 -2.55
N LEU A 8 -3.58 -14.00 -3.20
CA LEU A 8 -2.43 -13.27 -2.67
C LEU A 8 -2.76 -11.79 -2.44
N LEU A 9 -3.37 -11.13 -3.43
CA LEU A 9 -3.75 -9.72 -3.34
C LEU A 9 -4.84 -9.48 -2.28
N ALA A 10 -5.79 -10.41 -2.12
CA ALA A 10 -6.85 -10.30 -1.13
C ALA A 10 -6.32 -10.37 0.32
N THR A 11 -5.23 -11.11 0.55
CA THR A 11 -4.58 -11.24 1.88
C THR A 11 -3.52 -10.17 2.17
N GLY A 12 -3.29 -9.23 1.25
CA GLY A 12 -2.31 -8.16 1.42
C GLY A 12 -2.90 -6.87 1.99
N ALA A 13 -2.06 -5.83 2.06
CA ALA A 13 -2.48 -4.49 2.47
C ALA A 13 -3.32 -3.80 1.38
N THR A 14 -4.59 -4.21 1.24
CA THR A 14 -5.46 -3.82 0.11
C THR A 14 -5.65 -2.32 -0.04
N LYS A 15 -5.70 -1.56 1.06
CA LYS A 15 -5.70 -0.08 1.03
C LYS A 15 -4.45 0.49 0.37
N SER A 16 -3.27 -0.03 0.72
CA SER A 16 -2.00 0.39 0.10
C SER A 16 -1.96 0.04 -1.38
N TYR A 17 -2.46 -1.15 -1.77
CA TYR A 17 -2.59 -1.51 -3.19
C TYR A 17 -3.52 -0.57 -3.96
N GLY A 18 -4.66 -0.20 -3.37
CA GLY A 18 -5.58 0.77 -3.95
C GLY A 18 -4.92 2.14 -4.16
N ASN A 19 -4.14 2.60 -3.18
CA ASN A 19 -3.41 3.85 -3.29
C ASN A 19 -2.34 3.82 -4.38
N VAL A 20 -1.51 2.78 -4.42
CA VAL A 20 -0.49 2.60 -5.49
C VAL A 20 -1.14 2.57 -6.87
N LYS A 21 -2.26 1.84 -7.02
CA LYS A 21 -3.02 1.80 -8.28
C LYS A 21 -3.53 3.17 -8.70
N LYS A 22 -4.02 3.96 -7.75
CA LYS A 22 -4.46 5.34 -8.02
C LYS A 22 -3.29 6.22 -8.47
N LEU A 23 -2.20 6.22 -7.70
CA LEU A 23 -1.00 7.00 -8.02
C LEU A 23 -0.41 6.65 -9.39
N LEU A 24 -0.41 5.37 -9.75
CA LEU A 24 0.03 4.91 -11.07
C LEU A 24 -0.88 5.40 -12.19
N ASN A 25 -2.19 5.42 -11.98
CA ASN A 25 -3.13 5.93 -12.99
C ASN A 25 -3.01 7.45 -13.17
N ASP A 26 -2.80 8.18 -12.07
CA ASP A 26 -2.69 9.64 -12.08
C ASP A 26 -1.35 10.12 -12.66
N SER A 27 -0.28 9.31 -12.58
CA SER A 27 1.08 9.69 -12.99
C SER A 27 1.23 10.00 -14.49
N PHE A 28 0.34 9.49 -15.34
CA PHE A 28 0.36 9.76 -16.78
C PHE A 28 0.01 11.21 -17.13
N THR A 29 -0.68 11.91 -16.23
CA THR A 29 -1.16 13.29 -16.45
C THR A 29 -0.55 14.29 -15.48
N ASN A 30 -0.01 13.83 -14.35
CA ASN A 30 0.60 14.71 -13.35
C ASN A 30 1.99 15.21 -13.78
N THR A 31 2.35 16.40 -13.31
CA THR A 31 3.77 16.80 -13.28
C THR A 31 4.51 15.98 -12.23
N LEU A 32 5.84 15.96 -12.33
CA LEU A 32 6.69 15.25 -11.36
C LEU A 32 6.45 15.73 -9.92
N GLU A 33 6.40 17.04 -9.70
CA GLU A 33 6.23 17.64 -8.38
C GLU A 33 4.86 17.30 -7.79
N THR A 34 3.82 17.33 -8.62
CA THR A 34 2.46 16.95 -8.20
C THR A 34 2.42 15.49 -7.78
N GLN A 35 3.04 14.61 -8.58
CA GLN A 35 3.10 13.19 -8.28
C GLN A 35 3.89 12.91 -7.00
N MET A 36 5.03 13.56 -6.79
CA MET A 36 5.84 13.42 -5.57
C MET A 36 5.06 13.83 -4.31
N GLU A 37 4.30 14.93 -4.38
CA GLU A 37 3.45 15.36 -3.27
C GLU A 37 2.33 14.35 -2.96
N LEU A 38 1.67 13.82 -3.99
CA LEU A 38 0.63 12.81 -3.83
C LEU A 38 1.19 11.51 -3.25
N GLU A 39 2.37 11.08 -3.70
CA GLU A 39 3.09 9.92 -3.16
C GLU A 39 3.47 10.14 -1.70
N ALA A 40 4.01 11.31 -1.34
CA ALA A 40 4.38 11.63 0.04
C ALA A 40 3.17 11.55 0.99
N ARG A 41 2.02 12.08 0.58
CA ARG A 41 0.76 11.95 1.34
C ARG A 41 0.32 10.50 1.43
N GLY A 42 0.34 9.78 0.32
CA GLY A 42 -0.06 8.38 0.25
C GLY A 42 0.77 7.46 1.17
N ILE A 43 2.10 7.67 1.20
CA ILE A 43 3.02 6.96 2.08
C ILE A 43 2.74 7.31 3.55
N THR A 44 2.51 8.59 3.85
CA THR A 44 2.22 9.05 5.21
C THR A 44 0.93 8.43 5.75
N ASP A 45 -0.12 8.40 4.93
CA ASP A 45 -1.41 7.80 5.32
C ASP A 45 -1.29 6.28 5.47
N ALA A 46 -0.57 5.62 4.57
CA ALA A 46 -0.29 4.20 4.67
C ALA A 46 0.47 3.86 5.97
N ALA A 47 1.49 4.65 6.33
CA ALA A 47 2.25 4.45 7.56
C ALA A 47 1.41 4.66 8.85
N ARG A 48 0.38 5.52 8.79
CA ARG A 48 -0.53 5.77 9.93
C ARG A 48 -1.62 4.71 10.09
N SER A 49 -1.91 3.95 9.04
CA SER A 49 -2.92 2.87 9.06
C SER A 49 -2.57 1.75 10.04
N ARG A 50 -3.55 0.88 10.35
CA ARG A 50 -3.31 -0.30 11.18
C ARG A 50 -2.32 -1.22 10.47
N ASP A 51 -2.57 -1.51 9.20
CA ASP A 51 -1.72 -2.39 8.40
C ASP A 51 -0.29 -1.84 8.24
N GLY A 52 -0.14 -0.52 8.13
CA GLY A 52 1.18 0.13 8.10
C GLY A 52 1.96 -0.05 9.40
N LYS A 53 1.33 0.24 10.54
CA LYS A 53 1.93 0.05 11.87
C LYS A 53 2.27 -1.42 12.13
N HIS A 54 1.33 -2.31 11.83
CA HIS A 54 1.52 -3.75 12.03
C HIS A 54 2.60 -4.32 11.10
N GLY A 55 2.67 -3.86 9.85
CA GLY A 55 3.73 -4.26 8.92
C GLY A 55 5.12 -3.88 9.43
N ILE A 56 5.27 -2.68 10.00
CA ILE A 56 6.52 -2.21 10.62
C ILE A 56 6.86 -3.08 11.84
N GLU A 57 5.89 -3.29 12.73
CA GLU A 57 6.06 -4.12 13.93
C GLU A 57 6.46 -5.56 13.58
N ALA A 58 5.75 -6.20 12.65
CA ALA A 58 6.01 -7.55 12.20
C ALA A 58 7.41 -7.66 11.58
N PHE A 59 7.83 -6.67 10.79
CA PHE A 59 9.17 -6.62 10.22
C PHE A 59 10.26 -6.57 11.30
N VAL A 60 10.12 -5.66 12.28
CA VAL A 60 11.06 -5.52 13.40
C VAL A 60 11.15 -6.83 14.20
N ASN A 61 10.02 -7.50 14.41
CA ASN A 61 9.93 -8.75 15.16
C ASN A 61 10.21 -10.01 14.33
N LYS A 62 10.56 -9.86 13.03
CA LYS A 62 10.78 -10.97 12.08
C LYS A 62 9.59 -11.94 11.99
N GLN A 63 8.38 -11.43 12.13
CA GLN A 63 7.13 -12.17 12.02
C GLN A 63 6.48 -11.91 10.66
N LYS A 64 5.62 -12.85 10.24
CA LYS A 64 4.76 -12.62 9.06
C LYS A 64 3.67 -11.60 9.42
N PRO A 65 3.51 -10.50 8.67
CA PRO A 65 2.46 -9.53 8.93
C PRO A 65 1.07 -10.09 8.61
N ASP A 66 0.08 -9.70 9.40
CA ASP A 66 -1.35 -9.93 9.19
C ASP A 66 -2.05 -8.65 8.71
N PHE A 67 -2.24 -8.56 7.39
CA PHE A 67 -2.91 -7.44 6.76
C PHE A 67 -4.42 -7.67 6.70
N THR A 68 -5.17 -6.63 7.07
CA THR A 68 -6.64 -6.67 7.12
C THR A 68 -7.31 -5.72 6.13
N GLY A 69 -6.51 -4.95 5.39
CA GLY A 69 -6.99 -3.89 4.52
C GLY A 69 -7.45 -2.64 5.28
N ALA A 70 -6.95 -2.40 6.49
CA ALA A 70 -7.40 -1.34 7.40
C ALA A 70 -6.34 -0.30 7.74
#